data_AF-A0A356FEL7-F1
#
_entry.id   AF-A0A356FEL7-F1
#
_cell.length_a   1.000
_cell.length_b   1.000
_cell.length_c   1.000
_cell.angle_alpha   90.00
_cell.angle_beta   90.00
_cell.angle_gamma   90.00
#
_symmetry.space_group_name_H-M   'P 1'
#
loop_
_entity.id
_entity.type
_entity.pdbx_description
1 polymer ?
#
loop_
_entity_poly.entity_id
_entity_poly.type
_entity_poly.pdbx_seq_one_letter_code
_entity_poly.pdbx_strand_id
1 'polypeptide(L)' 'AVLAKNGKVSLKVGGKVVAEGKTGGSMQRVPLEGLHAGNDGEAAVGDYKVPGAFNGTIEKLTLRLGKAR' A
#
# COMPACT_ATOMS: atom_id res chain seq x y z
N ALA A 1 -4.52 -1.79 -5.07
CA ALA A 1 -4.73 -0.62 -5.95
C ALA A 1 -3.92 -0.78 -7.24
N VAL A 2 -4.24 -0.03 -8.30
CA VAL A 2 -3.46 -0.01 -9.56
C VAL A 2 -3.03 1.43 -9.85
N LEU A 3 -1.74 1.63 -10.11
CA LEU A 3 -1.14 2.90 -10.52
C LEU A 3 -0.89 2.91 -12.04
N ALA A 4 -1.47 3.87 -12.75
CA ALA A 4 -1.25 4.09 -14.18
C ALA A 4 -0.03 5.01 -14.42
N LYS A 5 0.53 4.96 -15.64
CA LYS A 5 1.70 5.76 -16.05
C LYS A 5 1.49 7.28 -15.94
N ASN A 6 0.24 7.73 -15.96
CA ASN A 6 -0.14 9.14 -15.82
C ASN A 6 -0.42 9.56 -14.37
N GLY A 7 -0.06 8.73 -13.38
CA GLY A 7 -0.28 9.02 -11.96
C GLY A 7 -1.70 8.77 -11.45
N LYS A 8 -2.63 8.28 -12.29
CA LYS A 8 -3.96 7.88 -11.82
C LYS A 8 -3.84 6.61 -10.96
N VAL A 9 -4.44 6.63 -9.78
CA VAL A 9 -4.58 5.48 -8.87
C VAL A 9 -6.03 5.06 -8.81
N SER A 10 -6.29 3.76 -8.88
CA SER A 10 -7.62 3.18 -8.69
C SER A 10 -7.62 2.10 -7.60
N LEU A 11 -8.62 2.15 -6.73
CA LEU A 11 -8.91 1.10 -5.75
C LEU A 11 -10.12 0.29 -6.24
N LYS A 12 -10.01 -1.03 -6.18
CA LYS A 12 -11.06 -1.95 -6.61
C LYS A 12 -11.41 -2.93 -5.50
N VAL A 13 -12.71 -3.21 -5.36
CA VAL A 13 -13.28 -4.27 -4.50
C VAL A 13 -14.22 -5.08 -5.38
N GLY A 14 -14.08 -6.41 -5.39
CA GLY A 14 -14.86 -7.28 -6.28
C GLY A 14 -14.73 -6.92 -7.77
N GLY A 15 -13.56 -6.43 -8.20
CA GLY A 15 -13.31 -5.99 -9.58
C GLY A 15 -13.88 -4.62 -9.95
N LYS A 16 -14.78 -4.04 -9.15
CA LYS A 16 -15.37 -2.70 -9.37
C LYS A 16 -14.50 -1.61 -8.76
N VAL A 17 -14.34 -0.50 -9.47
CA VAL A 17 -13.65 0.69 -8.95
C VAL A 17 -14.53 1.35 -7.88
N VAL A 18 -13.98 1.52 -6.68
CA VAL A 18 -14.67 2.15 -5.55
C VAL A 18 -14.08 3.51 -5.16
N ALA A 19 -12.84 3.79 -5.56
CA ALA A 19 -12.21 5.09 -5.38
C ALA A 19 -11.12 5.32 -6.44
N GLU A 20 -10.93 6.59 -6.80
CA GLU A 20 -9.89 7.05 -7.72
C GLU A 20 -9.17 8.28 -7.16
N GLY A 21 -7.91 8.45 -7.56
CA GLY A 21 -7.10 9.61 -7.18
C GLY A 21 -5.95 9.84 -8.15
N LYS A 22 -5.23 10.94 -7.95
CA LYS A 22 -4.05 11.34 -8.74
C LYS A 22 -2.87 11.53 -7.80
N THR A 23 -1.75 10.87 -8.06
CA THR A 23 -0.52 11.10 -7.31
C THR A 23 0.15 12.38 -7.80
N GLY A 24 0.88 13.06 -6.90
CA GLY A 24 1.70 14.22 -7.25
C GLY A 24 2.95 13.89 -8.07
N GLY A 25 3.33 12.61 -8.17
CA GLY A 25 4.50 12.14 -8.89
C GLY A 25 4.98 10.79 -8.38
N SER A 26 6.14 10.33 -8.88
CA SER A 26 6.82 9.15 -8.36
C SER A 26 7.65 9.50 -7.13
N MET A 27 7.74 8.57 -6.18
CA MET A 27 8.74 8.66 -5.12
C MET A 27 10.14 8.66 -5.73
N GLN A 28 10.99 9.58 -5.28
CA GLN A 28 12.38 9.71 -5.75
C GLN A 28 13.37 8.91 -4.89
N ARG A 29 12.89 8.34 -3.78
CA ARG A 29 13.66 7.50 -2.87
C ARG A 29 12.82 6.31 -2.43
N VAL A 30 13.48 5.18 -2.20
CA VAL A 30 12.86 3.99 -1.64
C VAL A 30 12.54 4.27 -0.15
N PRO A 31 11.36 3.89 0.36
CA PRO A 31 11.08 3.91 1.79
C PRO A 31 12.15 3.10 2.55
N LEU A 32 12.57 3.60 3.71
CA LEU A 32 13.51 2.89 4.59
C LEU A 32 12.89 1.60 5.13
N GLU A 33 11.59 1.63 5.42
CA GLU A 33 10.84 0.50 5.96
C GLU A 33 10.43 -0.50 4.88
N GLY A 34 10.29 -1.75 5.32
CA GLY A 34 9.82 -2.85 4.50
C GLY A 34 8.33 -2.79 4.16
N LEU A 35 7.88 -3.75 3.34
CA LEU A 35 6.45 -3.98 3.14
C LEU A 35 5.89 -4.79 4.32
N HIS A 36 4.99 -4.18 5.08
CA HIS A 36 4.27 -4.83 6.17
C HIS A 36 2.81 -5.12 5.75
N ALA A 37 2.29 -6.26 6.19
CA ALA A 37 0.91 -6.67 5.94
C ALA A 37 0.30 -7.22 7.23
N GLY A 38 -0.79 -6.60 7.67
CA GLY A 38 -1.50 -7.01 8.90
C GLY A 38 -0.92 -6.42 10.19
N ASN A 39 0.12 -5.61 10.14
CA ASN A 39 0.58 -4.81 11.27
C ASN A 39 1.27 -3.53 10.78
N ASP A 40 1.52 -2.64 11.75
CA ASP A 40 2.43 -1.52 11.61
C ASP A 40 3.80 -1.99 12.11
N GLY A 41 4.65 -2.45 11.19
CA GLY A 41 5.99 -2.94 11.54
C GLY A 41 6.91 -1.78 11.87
N GLU A 42 7.52 -1.81 13.06
CA GLU A 42 8.58 -0.90 13.59
C GLU A 42 8.25 0.62 13.62
N ALA A 43 7.18 1.08 12.97
CA ALA A 43 6.87 2.50 12.78
C ALA A 43 5.89 3.08 13.81
N ALA A 44 5.97 2.65 15.07
CA ALA A 44 5.17 3.29 16.10
C ALA A 44 5.60 4.76 16.25
N VAL A 45 4.68 5.71 16.04
CA VAL A 45 4.95 7.16 16.22
C VAL A 45 5.05 7.58 17.70
N GLY A 46 5.53 6.69 18.57
CA GLY A 46 5.64 6.84 20.02
C GLY A 46 5.27 5.57 20.80
N ASP A 47 5.30 5.64 22.13
CA ASP A 47 5.01 4.52 23.05
C ASP A 47 3.51 4.19 23.15
N TYR A 48 2.88 3.87 22.03
CA TYR A 48 1.54 3.29 22.03
C TYR A 48 1.64 1.77 21.86
N LYS A 49 0.88 1.02 22.67
CA LYS A 49 0.64 -0.41 22.39
C LYS A 49 -0.05 -0.50 21.05
N VAL A 50 0.60 -1.08 20.04
CA VAL A 50 0.06 -1.31 18.69
C VAL A 50 -1.31 -2.01 18.82
N PRO A 51 -2.45 -1.31 18.69
CA PRO A 51 -3.77 -1.82 19.04
C PRO A 51 -4.43 -2.52 17.84
N GLY A 52 -3.70 -2.74 16.76
CA GLY A 52 -4.30 -2.93 15.43
C GLY A 52 -3.65 -4.01 14.58
N ALA A 53 -3.02 -5.02 15.19
CA ALA A 53 -2.69 -6.21 14.43
C ALA A 53 -3.97 -6.77 13.80
N PHE A 54 -3.97 -6.92 12.47
CA PHE A 54 -5.07 -7.49 11.73
C PHE A 54 -5.32 -8.90 12.25
N ASN A 55 -6.50 -9.14 12.78
CA ASN A 55 -6.87 -10.40 13.43
C ASN A 55 -7.63 -11.37 12.51
N GLY A 56 -7.64 -11.10 11.20
CA GLY A 56 -8.21 -11.96 10.18
C GLY A 56 -7.16 -12.71 9.37
N THR A 57 -7.57 -13.26 8.23
CA THR A 57 -6.69 -13.99 7.31
C THR A 57 -6.42 -13.20 6.04
N ILE A 58 -5.14 -13.11 5.66
CA ILE A 58 -4.71 -12.61 4.34
C ILE A 58 -4.31 -13.85 3.52
N GLU A 59 -5.21 -14.36 2.70
CA GLU A 59 -4.95 -15.58 1.91
C GLU A 59 -3.95 -15.33 0.77
N LYS A 60 -3.97 -14.12 0.21
CA LYS A 60 -3.12 -13.77 -0.94
C LYS A 60 -2.77 -12.30 -0.96
N LEU A 61 -1.47 -12.03 -0.94
CA LEU A 61 -0.89 -10.73 -1.26
C LEU A 61 -0.15 -10.83 -2.59
N THR A 62 -0.34 -9.86 -3.48
CA THR A 62 0.37 -9.82 -4.77
C THR A 62 0.82 -8.39 -5.04
N LEU A 63 2.14 -8.20 -5.11
CA LEU A 63 2.75 -6.96 -5.59
C LEU A 63 3.21 -7.17 -7.03
N ARG A 64 2.74 -6.32 -7.94
CA ARG A 64 3.21 -6.29 -9.33
C ARG A 64 3.96 -5.00 -9.55
N LEU A 65 5.25 -5.10 -9.79
CA LEU A 65 6.08 -3.96 -10.14
C LEU A 65 5.94 -3.68 -11.64
N GLY A 66 5.87 -2.40 -12.00
CA GLY A 66 6.04 -2.00 -13.39
C GLY A 66 7.47 -2.24 -13.86
N LYS A 67 7.72 -2.18 -15.17
CA LYS A 67 9.09 -2.15 -15.68
C LYS A 67 9.83 -0.94 -15.09
N ALA A 68 11.04 -1.18 -14.58
CA ALA A 68 11.97 -0.10 -14.28
C ALA A 68 12.18 0.72 -15.55
N ARG A 69 12.22 2.05 -15.40
CA ARG A 69 12.59 2.96 -16.48
C ARG A 69 14.10 3.01 -16.61
#